data_AF-A0A938YL65-F1
#
_entry.id   AF-A0A938YL65-F1
#
_cell.length_a   1.000
_cell.length_b   1.000
_cell.length_c   1.000
_cell.angle_alpha   90.00
_cell.angle_beta   90.00
_cell.angle_gamma   90.00
#
_symmetry.space_group_name_H-M   'P 1'
#
loop_
_entity.id
_entity.type
_entity.pdbx_description
1 polymer ?
#
loop_
_entity_poly.entity_id
_entity_poly.type
_entity_poly.pdbx_seq_one_letter_code
_entity_poly.pdbx_strand_id
1 'polypeptide(L)' 'MNSLSKGNVLVSLTASREKGEIVYRVDCSSDLSKEEFEYYLTEIIKGVCEWNEPVCEETMRSFNGKIKPKKK' A
#
# COMPACT_ATOMS: atom_id res chain seq x y z
N MET A 1 -0.41 19.76 -6.11
CA MET A 1 -1.31 18.61 -5.91
C MET A 1 -2.06 18.42 -7.21
N ASN A 2 -1.60 17.50 -8.06
CA ASN A 2 -2.20 17.31 -9.38
C ASN A 2 -3.51 16.53 -9.24
N SER A 3 -4.58 17.14 -9.75
CA SER A 3 -5.87 16.53 -9.98
C SER A 3 -5.68 15.28 -10.85
N LEU A 4 -5.76 14.09 -10.24
CA LEU A 4 -6.03 12.85 -10.97
C LEU A 4 -7.31 13.09 -11.78
N SER A 5 -7.22 12.91 -13.10
CA SER A 5 -8.34 12.96 -14.03
C SER A 5 -9.44 12.01 -13.55
N LYS A 6 -10.50 12.58 -12.98
CA LYS A 6 -11.75 11.89 -12.62
C LYS A 6 -12.29 11.19 -13.87
N GLY A 7 -12.17 9.87 -13.93
CA GLY A 7 -12.70 9.10 -15.05
C GLY A 7 -12.65 7.60 -14.86
N ASN A 8 -11.46 7.00 -14.70
CA ASN A 8 -11.32 5.55 -14.93
C ASN A 8 -10.44 4.80 -13.90
N VAL A 9 -10.04 5.44 -12.80
CA VAL A 9 -9.18 4.79 -11.79
C VAL A 9 -10.07 4.16 -10.72
N LEU A 10 -10.13 2.83 -10.69
CA LEU A 10 -10.90 2.07 -9.70
C LEU A 10 -10.16 1.97 -8.37
N VAL A 11 -8.85 1.70 -8.41
CA VAL A 11 -8.00 1.57 -7.23
C VAL A 11 -6.63 2.21 -7.52
N SER A 12 -6.08 2.95 -6.57
CA SER A 12 -4.74 3.54 -6.62
C SER A 12 -3.99 3.29 -5.32
N LEU A 13 -2.78 2.75 -5.42
CA LEU A 13 -1.86 2.61 -4.30
C LEU A 13 -0.75 3.65 -4.47
N THR A 14 -0.62 4.54 -3.49
CA THR A 14 0.44 5.55 -3.47
C THR A 14 1.31 5.33 -2.25
N ALA A 15 2.61 5.20 -2.44
CA ALA A 15 3.59 5.23 -1.36
C ALA A 15 4.41 6.52 -1.45
N SER A 16 4.61 7.18 -0.31
CA SER A 16 5.35 8.43 -0.21
C SER A 16 6.24 8.42 1.03
N ARG A 17 7.20 9.35 1.08
CA ARG A 17 8.08 9.51 2.23
C ARG A 17 7.73 10.81 2.95
N GLU A 18 7.30 10.70 4.19
CA GLU A 18 6.96 11.84 5.05
C GLU A 18 7.77 11.78 6.35
N LYS A 19 8.53 12.84 6.66
CA LYS A 19 9.35 12.95 7.88
C LYS A 19 10.28 11.75 8.15
N GLY A 20 10.74 11.08 7.10
CA GLY A 20 11.63 9.91 7.20
C GLY A 20 10.89 8.57 7.31
N GLU A 21 9.56 8.57 7.34
CA GLU A 21 8.73 7.37 7.38
C GLU A 21 8.10 7.13 6.00
N ILE A 22 7.82 5.86 5.68
CA ILE A 22 7.05 5.50 4.49
C ILE A 22 5.57 5.51 4.86
N VAL A 23 4.80 6.37 4.21
CA VAL A 23 3.35 6.46 4.35
C VAL A 23 2.72 5.96 3.05
N TYR A 24 1.77 5.05 3.17
CA TYR A 24 0.99 4.56 2.04
C TYR A 24 -0.46 5.03 2.13
N ARG A 25 -1.08 5.25 0.98
CA ARG A 25 -2.50 5.55 0.82
C ARG A 25 -3.08 4.66 -0.25
N VAL A 26 -4.26 4.11 0.02
CA VAL A 26 -5.07 3.40 -0.96
C VAL A 26 -6.33 4.22 -1.20
N ASP A 27 -6.49 4.69 -2.43
CA ASP A 27 -7.70 5.38 -2.87
C ASP A 27 -8.52 4.41 -3.73
N CYS A 28 -9.81 4.29 -3.45
CA CYS A 28 -10.74 3.50 -4.25
C CYS A 28 -11.92 4.36 -4.72
N SER A 29 -12.50 3.97 -5.86
CA SER A 29 -13.72 4.59 -6.35
C SER A 29 -14.88 4.31 -5.39
N SER A 30 -15.72 5.32 -5.16
CA SER A 30 -16.79 5.26 -4.14
C SER A 30 -17.93 4.30 -4.47
N ASP A 31 -18.01 3.85 -5.72
CA ASP A 31 -19.00 2.92 -6.25
C ASP A 31 -18.56 1.45 -6.20
N LEU A 32 -17.33 1.17 -5.75
CA LEU A 32 -16.85 -0.19 -5.58
C LEU A 32 -17.46 -0.88 -4.36
N SER A 33 -17.91 -2.11 -4.56
CA SER A 33 -18.23 -2.99 -3.44
C SER A 33 -16.95 -3.38 -2.68
N LYS A 34 -17.13 -3.88 -1.46
CA LYS A 34 -16.03 -4.46 -0.69
C LYS A 34 -15.40 -5.64 -1.44
N GLU A 35 -16.21 -6.53 -2.00
CA GLU A 35 -15.73 -7.70 -2.73
C GLU A 35 -14.91 -7.30 -3.97
N GLU A 36 -15.39 -6.29 -4.72
CA GLU A 36 -14.68 -5.78 -5.88
C GLU A 36 -13.34 -5.15 -5.49
N PHE A 37 -13.32 -4.37 -4.41
CA PHE A 37 -12.08 -3.78 -3.89
C PHE A 37 -11.05 -4.84 -3.48
N GLU A 38 -11.48 -5.87 -2.74
CA GLU A 38 -10.62 -7.00 -2.34
C GLU A 38 -10.09 -7.77 -3.55
N TYR A 39 -10.93 -7.98 -4.56
CA TYR A 39 -10.54 -8.63 -5.80
C TYR A 39 -9.47 -7.82 -6.54
N TYR A 40 -9.70 -6.54 -6.80
CA TYR A 40 -8.74 -5.70 -7.53
C TYR A 40 -7.41 -5.56 -6.79
N LEU A 41 -7.44 -5.39 -5.46
CA LEU A 41 -6.21 -5.33 -4.67
C LEU A 41 -5.41 -6.63 -4.75
N THR A 42 -6.10 -7.77 -4.71
CA THR A 42 -5.48 -9.09 -4.84
C THR A 42 -4.80 -9.27 -6.19
N GLU A 43 -5.47 -8.90 -7.29
CA GLU A 43 -4.91 -9.00 -8.64
C GLU A 43 -3.72 -8.07 -8.84
N ILE A 44 -3.74 -6.86 -8.25
CA ILE A 44 -2.60 -5.94 -8.25
C ILE A 44 -1.40 -6.57 -7.53
N ILE A 45 -1.62 -7.14 -6.33
CA ILE A 45 -0.55 -7.81 -5.57
C ILE A 45 0.02 -8.99 -6.36
N LYS A 46 -0.84 -9.84 -6.96
CA LYS A 46 -0.40 -10.95 -7.81
C LYS A 46 0.47 -10.47 -8.95
N GLY A 47 0.04 -9.46 -9.70
CA GLY A 47 0.83 -8.90 -10.80
C GLY A 47 2.20 -8.36 -10.35
N VAL A 48 2.27 -7.75 -9.16
CA VAL A 48 3.54 -7.32 -8.56
C VAL A 48 4.43 -8.52 -8.21
N CYS A 49 3.85 -9.57 -7.62
CA CYS A 49 4.57 -10.80 -7.29
C CYS A 49 5.06 -11.54 -8.53
N GLU A 50 4.27 -11.61 -9.60
CA GLU A 50 4.67 -12.20 -10.88
C GLU A 50 5.79 -11.41 -11.54
N TRP A 51 5.76 -10.08 -11.45
CA TRP A 51 6.81 -9.22 -12.01
C TRP A 51 8.12 -9.31 -11.22
N ASN A 52 8.05 -9.40 -9.90
CA ASN A 52 9.20 -9.38 -9.01
C ASN A 52 8.97 -10.31 -7.81
N GLU A 53 9.15 -11.60 -8.06
CA GLU A 53 8.97 -12.68 -7.08
C GLU A 53 9.68 -12.44 -5.73
N PRO A 54 10.92 -11.91 -5.68
CA PRO A 54 11.59 -11.53 -4.43
C PRO A 54 10.87 -10.48 -3.55
N VAL A 55 9.94 -9.68 -4.10
CA VAL A 55 9.12 -8.74 -3.31
C VAL A 55 8.12 -9.51 -2.45
N CYS A 56 7.68 -10.68 -2.91
CA CYS A 56 6.65 -11.49 -2.26
C CYS A 56 7.22 -12.75 -1.56
N GLU A 57 8.41 -13.20 -1.95
CA GLU A 57 9.14 -14.30 -1.29
C GLU A 57 9.78 -13.87 0.04
N GLU A 58 8.96 -13.61 1.06
CA GLU A 58 9.43 -13.50 2.44
C GLU A 58 10.25 -12.24 2.78
N THR A 59 9.55 -11.18 3.15
CA THR A 59 10.04 -10.38 4.30
C THR A 59 8.90 -10.09 5.27
N MET A 60 8.43 -11.11 6.00
CA MET A 60 7.93 -10.88 7.36
C MET A 60 9.09 -10.32 8.20
N ARG A 61 9.39 -9.03 8.05
CA ARG A 61 10.30 -8.33 8.94
C ARG A 61 9.54 -8.01 10.23
N SER A 62 9.57 -8.95 11.16
CA SER A 62 9.17 -8.71 12.54
C SER A 62 10.16 -7.75 13.19
N PHE A 63 9.83 -6.45 13.20
CA PHE A 63 10.62 -5.45 13.92
C PHE A 63 10.25 -5.49 15.42
N ASN A 64 11.01 -6.27 16.20
CA ASN A 64 10.96 -6.20 17.66
C ASN A 64 11.92 -5.12 18.16
N GLY A 65 11.37 -4.00 18.65
CA GLY A 65 12.12 -2.94 19.33
C GLY A 65 11.58 -2.68 20.74
N LYS A 66 12.45 -2.63 21.75
CA LYS A 66 12.07 -2.13 23.08
C LYS A 66 12.18 -0.60 23.06
N ILE A 67 11.07 0.09 23.32
CA ILE A 67 11.06 1.54 23.54
C ILE A 67 11.98 1.83 24.73
N LYS A 68 13.09 2.54 24.50
CA LYS A 68 13.90 3.05 25.61
C LYS A 68 13.10 4.19 26.26
N PRO A 69 12.90 4.16 27.59
CA PRO A 69 12.24 5.26 28.26
C PRO A 69 13.02 6.56 28.00
N LYS A 70 12.28 7.62 27.68
CA LYS A 70 12.79 8.97 27.51
C LYS A 70 13.61 9.33 28.76
N LYS A 71 14.94 9.48 28.61
CA LYS A 71 15.75 10.10 29.68
C LYS A 71 15.34 11.58 29.74
N LYS A 72 15.09 12.01 30.98
CA LYS A 72 14.40 13.23 31.39
C LYS A 72 14.73 14.47 30.56
#